data_AF-A0A4P1K9J7-F1
#
_entry.id   AF-A0A4P1K9J7-F1
#
_cell.length_a   1.000
_cell.length_b   1.000
_cell.length_c   1.000
_cell.angle_alpha   90.00
_cell.angle_beta   90.00
_cell.angle_gamma   90.00
#
_symmetry.space_group_name_H-M   'P 1'
#
loop_
_entity.id
_entity.type
_entity.pdbx_description
1 polymer ?
#
loop_
_entity_poly.entity_id
_entity_poly.type
_entity_poly.pdbx_seq_one_letter_code
_entity_poly.pdbx_strand_id
1 'polypeptide(L)'
;MISPFKSALGAGYKDFEARLEAAIHVRFQLPPKTPQTIKTLIKKADKACAFYEATQLAGFTRRESLQIFGAPPPGYDLVIEPQPAAIAQQRYLDRYRVLAEAVGILPGADAWHTE
;
A
#
# COMPACT_ATOMS: atom_id res chain seq x y z
N MET A 1 7.88 -5.26 8.02
CA MET A 1 9.23 -5.13 8.61
C MET A 1 9.87 -3.86 8.14
N ILE A 2 10.52 -3.12 9.05
CA ILE A 2 11.17 -1.85 8.70
C ILE A 2 12.30 -2.07 7.69
N SER A 3 12.48 -1.11 6.78
CA SER A 3 13.44 -1.19 5.66
C SER A 3 14.87 -1.56 6.06
N PRO A 4 15.45 -1.07 7.19
CA PRO A 4 16.80 -1.43 7.61
C PRO A 4 16.99 -2.93 7.88
N PHE A 5 15.94 -3.62 8.31
CA PHE A 5 16.01 -5.06 8.57
C PHE A 5 15.87 -5.89 7.29
N LYS A 6 15.16 -5.40 6.27
CA LYS A 6 15.03 -6.12 4.99
C LYS A 6 16.37 -6.33 4.29
N SER A 7 17.31 -5.38 4.42
CA SER A 7 18.67 -5.52 3.88
C SER A 7 19.50 -6.60 4.59
N ALA A 8 19.19 -6.89 5.86
CA ALA A 8 19.94 -7.84 6.68
C ALA A 8 19.48 -9.30 6.53
N LEU A 9 18.28 -9.55 5.98
CA LEU A 9 17.68 -10.90 5.92
C LEU A 9 18.09 -11.76 4.72
N GLY A 10 18.96 -11.26 3.85
CA GLY A 10 19.53 -12.03 2.75
C GLY A 10 18.58 -12.33 1.58
N ALA A 11 19.07 -13.12 0.61
CA ALA A 11 18.38 -13.37 -0.66
C ALA A 11 17.11 -14.24 -0.51
N GLY A 12 17.14 -15.25 0.36
CA GLY A 12 16.00 -16.17 0.53
C GLY A 12 14.72 -15.48 1.01
N TYR A 13 14.83 -14.41 1.81
CA TYR A 13 13.68 -13.62 2.24
C TYR A 13 13.04 -12.85 1.08
N LYS A 14 13.86 -12.30 0.17
CA LYS A 14 13.36 -11.58 -1.02
C LYS A 14 12.63 -12.52 -1.97
N ASP A 15 13.13 -13.73 -2.16
CA ASP A 15 12.48 -14.73 -3.00
C ASP A 15 11.15 -15.18 -2.40
N PHE A 16 11.08 -15.33 -1.08
CA PHE A 16 9.83 -15.59 -0.38
C PHE A 16 8.81 -14.45 -0.56
N GLU A 17 9.21 -13.18 -0.32
CA GLU A 17 8.34 -12.02 -0.54
C GLU A 17 7.83 -11.97 -1.99
N ALA A 18 8.70 -12.23 -2.98
CA ALA A 18 8.34 -12.21 -4.39
C ALA A 18 7.34 -13.33 -4.76
N ARG A 19 7.49 -14.53 -4.18
CA ARG A 19 6.55 -15.64 -4.38
C ARG A 19 5.19 -15.36 -3.75
N LEU A 20 5.17 -14.73 -2.57
CA LEU A 20 3.93 -14.32 -1.91
C LEU A 20 3.21 -13.23 -2.71
N GLU A 21 3.93 -12.18 -3.17
CA GLU A 21 3.38 -11.13 -4.05
C GLU A 21 2.74 -11.74 -5.30
N ALA A 22 3.44 -12.65 -5.97
CA ALA A 22 2.94 -13.32 -7.17
C ALA A 22 1.68 -14.15 -6.91
N ALA A 23 1.64 -14.91 -5.80
CA ALA A 23 0.47 -15.70 -5.43
C ALA A 23 -0.75 -14.82 -5.14
N ILE A 24 -0.57 -13.70 -4.45
CA ILE A 24 -1.62 -12.72 -4.17
C ILE A 24 -2.14 -12.11 -5.47
N HIS A 25 -1.26 -11.66 -6.37
CA HIS A 25 -1.68 -11.08 -7.65
C HIS A 25 -2.49 -12.06 -8.49
N VAL A 26 -2.02 -13.31 -8.62
CA VAL A 26 -2.75 -14.36 -9.36
C VAL A 26 -4.13 -14.60 -8.76
N ARG A 27 -4.23 -14.65 -7.41
CA ARG A 27 -5.53 -14.81 -6.72
C ARG A 27 -6.54 -13.72 -7.07
N PHE A 28 -6.07 -12.52 -7.40
CA PHE A 28 -6.90 -11.37 -7.78
C PHE A 28 -6.81 -11.04 -9.28
N GLN A 29 -6.41 -12.00 -10.11
CA GLN A 29 -6.37 -11.88 -11.58
C GLN A 29 -5.47 -10.72 -12.08
N LEU A 30 -4.44 -10.36 -11.31
CA LEU A 30 -3.42 -9.38 -11.69
C LEU A 30 -2.18 -10.08 -12.26
N PRO A 31 -1.34 -9.37 -13.04
CA PRO A 31 -0.05 -9.89 -13.47
C PRO A 31 0.80 -10.38 -12.28
N PRO A 32 1.37 -11.61 -12.33
CA PRO A 32 2.17 -12.15 -11.22
C PRO A 32 3.38 -11.28 -10.84
N LYS A 33 3.90 -10.50 -11.80
CA LYS A 33 4.94 -9.51 -11.57
C LYS A 33 4.39 -8.12 -11.89
N THR A 34 4.49 -7.21 -10.92
CA THR A 34 4.10 -5.81 -11.11
C THR A 34 4.95 -5.16 -12.22
N PRO A 35 4.34 -4.51 -13.22
CA PRO A 35 5.08 -3.75 -14.23
C PRO A 35 6.00 -2.70 -13.58
N GLN A 36 7.19 -2.50 -14.14
CA GLN A 36 8.22 -1.68 -13.49
C GLN A 36 7.77 -0.23 -13.25
N THR A 37 7.02 0.35 -14.17
CA THR A 37 6.45 1.71 -14.03
C THR A 37 5.48 1.81 -12.86
N ILE A 38 4.58 0.83 -12.73
CA ILE A 38 3.61 0.74 -11.63
C ILE A 38 4.34 0.51 -10.30
N LYS A 39 5.35 -0.37 -10.28
CA LYS A 39 6.17 -0.63 -9.09
C LYS A 39 6.88 0.64 -8.60
N THR A 40 7.40 1.45 -9.52
CA THR A 40 8.01 2.75 -9.21
C THR A 40 6.99 3.72 -8.62
N LEU A 41 5.77 3.78 -9.17
CA LEU A 41 4.69 4.62 -8.65
C LEU A 41 4.25 4.20 -7.24
N ILE A 42 4.06 2.89 -7.01
CA ILE A 42 3.75 2.34 -5.69
C ILE A 42 4.86 2.71 -4.71
N LYS A 43 6.14 2.58 -5.09
CA LYS A 43 7.26 2.94 -4.24
C LYS A 43 7.33 4.44 -3.92
N LYS A 44 6.95 5.30 -4.86
CA LYS A 44 6.85 6.75 -4.62
C LYS A 44 5.74 7.07 -3.62
N ALA A 45 4.58 6.43 -3.75
CA ALA A 45 3.46 6.59 -2.81
C ALA A 45 3.81 6.06 -1.40
N ASP A 46 4.38 4.86 -1.31
CA ASP A 46 4.89 4.22 -0.08
C ASP A 46 5.87 5.14 0.67
N LYS A 47 6.81 5.76 -0.06
CA LYS A 47 7.77 6.69 0.53
C LYS A 47 7.12 7.98 1.03
N ALA A 48 6.09 8.47 0.34
CA ALA A 48 5.31 9.62 0.78
C ALA A 48 4.52 9.30 2.06
N CYS A 49 3.85 8.15 2.14
CA CYS A 49 3.18 7.70 3.36
C CYS A 49 4.15 7.60 4.53
N ALA A 50 5.32 6.97 4.32
CA ALA A 50 6.36 6.85 5.34
C ALA A 50 6.85 8.22 5.85
N PHE A 51 6.92 9.25 5.01
CA PHE A 51 7.24 10.61 5.43
C PHE A 51 6.19 11.17 6.41
N TYR A 52 4.90 11.05 6.09
CA TYR A 52 3.83 11.55 6.96
C TYR A 52 3.72 10.74 8.25
N GLU A 53 3.83 9.41 8.18
CA GLU A 53 3.84 8.53 9.35
C GLU A 53 5.03 8.87 10.28
N ALA A 54 6.22 9.07 9.71
CA ALA A 54 7.41 9.40 10.48
C ALA A 54 7.24 10.74 11.22
N THR A 55 6.75 11.76 10.53
CA THR A 55 6.61 13.12 11.08
C THR A 55 5.44 13.28 12.04
N GLN A 56 4.33 12.57 11.84
CA GLN A 56 3.12 12.75 12.65
C GLN A 56 2.97 11.74 13.78
N LEU A 57 3.47 10.51 13.59
CA LEU A 57 3.20 9.40 14.51
C LEU A 57 4.45 8.84 15.17
N ALA A 58 5.58 8.81 14.47
CA ALA A 58 6.81 8.17 14.97
C ALA A 58 7.82 9.15 15.60
N GLY A 59 7.50 10.44 15.68
CA GLY A 59 8.31 11.45 16.36
C GLY A 59 9.55 11.92 15.59
N PHE A 60 9.69 11.60 14.31
CA PHE A 60 10.79 12.11 13.50
C PHE A 60 10.59 13.59 13.20
N THR A 61 11.67 14.35 13.20
CA THR A 61 11.60 15.72 12.71
C THR A 61 11.35 15.75 11.20
N ARG A 62 10.81 16.86 10.71
CA ARG A 62 10.65 17.11 9.27
C ARG A 62 11.99 16.97 8.53
N ARG A 63 13.09 17.44 9.13
CA ARG A 63 14.43 17.38 8.52
C ARG A 63 14.91 15.95 8.35
N GLU A 64 14.80 15.12 9.40
CA GLU A 64 15.18 13.70 9.32
C GLU A 64 14.32 12.96 8.29
N SER A 65 13.01 13.22 8.31
CA SER A 65 12.07 12.60 7.37
C SER A 65 12.37 13.00 5.92
N LEU A 66 12.76 14.25 5.65
CA LEU A 66 13.21 14.68 4.33
C LEU A 66 14.51 13.97 3.91
N GLN A 67 15.43 13.74 4.83
CA GLN A 67 16.69 13.04 4.53
C GLN A 67 16.47 11.55 4.22
N ILE A 68 15.59 10.87 4.98
CA ILE A 68 15.35 9.43 4.85
C ILE A 68 14.34 9.16 3.70
N PHE A 69 13.21 9.86 3.70
CA PHE A 69 12.08 9.60 2.80
C PHE A 69 12.02 10.58 1.62
N GLY A 70 12.66 11.75 1.69
CA GLY A 70 12.51 12.78 0.67
C GLY A 70 11.19 13.55 0.82
N ALA A 71 11.00 14.54 -0.03
CA ALA A 71 9.77 15.32 -0.05
C ALA A 71 8.61 14.52 -0.68
N PRO A 72 7.42 14.51 -0.06
CA PRO A 72 6.20 14.04 -0.71
C PRO A 72 5.94 14.79 -2.03
N PRO A 73 5.19 14.18 -2.98
CA PRO A 73 4.81 14.85 -4.20
C PRO A 73 4.02 16.14 -3.91
N PRO A 74 4.13 17.18 -4.75
CA PRO A 74 3.40 18.42 -4.56
C PRO A 74 1.88 18.17 -4.64
N GLY A 75 1.10 18.93 -3.86
CA GLY A 75 -0.35 18.85 -3.84
C GLY A 75 -0.94 17.79 -2.90
N TYR A 76 -0.09 17.04 -2.18
CA TYR A 76 -0.53 16.15 -1.12
C TYR A 76 -0.32 16.80 0.23
N ASP A 77 -1.37 16.81 1.04
CA ASP A 77 -1.32 17.13 2.46
C ASP A 77 -2.22 16.12 3.18
N LEU A 78 -1.59 15.26 3.98
CA LEU A 78 -2.24 14.12 4.63
C LEU A 78 -2.14 14.32 6.13
N VAL A 79 -3.27 14.19 6.84
CA VAL A 79 -3.31 14.06 8.29
C VAL A 79 -3.64 12.62 8.61
N ILE A 80 -2.78 11.95 9.37
CA ILE A 80 -2.93 10.54 9.71
C ILE A 80 -3.50 10.40 11.12
N GLU A 81 -4.70 9.86 11.21
CA GLU A 81 -5.33 9.49 12.47
C GLU A 81 -5.27 7.97 12.66
N PRO A 82 -4.54 7.46 13.68
CA PRO A 82 -4.52 6.04 13.98
C PRO A 82 -5.92 5.52 14.29
N GLN A 83 -6.33 4.47 13.57
CA GLN A 83 -7.66 3.86 13.72
C GLN A 83 -7.56 2.54 14.51
N PRO A 84 -8.61 2.18 15.28
CA PRO A 84 -8.74 0.82 15.80
C PRO A 84 -8.69 -0.23 14.68
N ALA A 85 -8.16 -1.41 14.98
CA ALA A 85 -7.93 -2.47 13.99
C ALA A 85 -9.19 -2.83 13.18
N ALA A 86 -10.34 -2.96 13.84
CA ALA A 86 -11.60 -3.27 13.17
C ALA A 86 -12.01 -2.19 12.14
N ILE A 87 -11.79 -0.92 12.46
CA ILE A 87 -12.11 0.21 11.57
C ILE A 87 -11.13 0.26 10.39
N ALA A 88 -9.84 0.08 10.65
CA ALA A 88 -8.83 0.02 9.60
C ALA A 88 -9.09 -1.15 8.62
N GLN A 89 -9.44 -2.33 9.14
CA GLN A 89 -9.80 -3.50 8.34
C GLN A 89 -11.03 -3.21 7.47
N GLN A 90 -12.10 -2.66 8.05
CA GLN A 90 -13.31 -2.36 7.30
C GLN A 90 -13.02 -1.36 6.15
N ARG A 91 -12.33 -0.25 6.45
CA ARG A 91 -11.98 0.76 5.43
C ARG A 91 -11.10 0.19 4.31
N TYR A 92 -10.16 -0.69 4.63
CA TYR A 92 -9.34 -1.38 3.64
C TYR A 92 -10.21 -2.24 2.71
N LEU A 93 -11.12 -3.03 3.27
CA LEU A 93 -12.03 -3.88 2.50
C LEU A 93 -12.99 -3.06 1.63
N ASP A 94 -13.51 -1.95 2.14
CA ASP A 94 -14.37 -1.04 1.37
C ASP A 94 -13.63 -0.46 0.17
N ARG A 95 -12.39 0.01 0.37
CA ARG A 95 -11.56 0.50 -0.74
C ARG A 95 -11.22 -0.61 -1.74
N TYR A 96 -10.94 -1.82 -1.27
CA TYR A 96 -10.73 -2.98 -2.12
C TYR A 96 -11.96 -3.26 -2.98
N ARG A 97 -13.17 -3.27 -2.41
CA ARG A 97 -14.42 -3.52 -3.16
C ARG A 97 -14.61 -2.51 -4.27
N VAL A 98 -14.48 -1.21 -3.98
CA VAL A 98 -14.57 -0.13 -4.97
C VAL A 98 -13.61 -0.36 -6.14
N LEU A 99 -12.36 -0.75 -5.86
CA LEU A 99 -11.37 -0.99 -6.91
C LEU A 99 -11.66 -2.29 -7.67
N ALA A 100 -12.05 -3.34 -6.97
CA ALA A 100 -12.34 -4.65 -7.55
C ALA A 100 -13.57 -4.61 -8.47
N GLU A 101 -14.60 -3.84 -8.11
CA GLU A 101 -15.75 -3.55 -8.97
C GLU A 101 -15.32 -2.77 -10.22
N ALA A 102 -14.52 -1.70 -10.05
CA ALA A 102 -14.06 -0.88 -11.17
C ALA A 102 -13.23 -1.64 -12.23
N VAL A 103 -12.58 -2.74 -11.82
CA VAL A 103 -11.78 -3.60 -12.73
C VAL A 103 -12.47 -4.93 -13.06
N GLY A 104 -13.71 -5.13 -12.62
CA GLY A 104 -14.51 -6.33 -12.93
C GLY A 104 -14.09 -7.62 -12.21
N ILE A 105 -13.28 -7.54 -11.14
CA ILE A 105 -12.95 -8.69 -10.28
C ILE A 105 -14.15 -9.08 -9.42
N LEU A 106 -14.87 -8.09 -8.90
CA LEU A 106 -16.16 -8.28 -8.27
C LEU A 106 -17.24 -7.87 -9.27
N PRO A 107 -18.39 -8.57 -9.30
CA PRO A 107 -19.54 -8.04 -10.03
C PRO A 107 -19.83 -6.63 -9.49
N GLY A 108 -20.21 -5.70 -10.37
CA GLY A 108 -20.77 -4.44 -9.94
C GLY A 108 -21.99 -4.69 -9.05
N ALA A 109 -22.46 -3.67 -8.33
CA ALA A 109 -23.71 -3.76 -7.61
C ALA A 109 -24.88 -3.96 -8.60
N ASP A 110 -25.06 -5.17 -9.12
CA ASP A 110 -26.19 -5.55 -9.91
C ASP A 110 -27.41 -5.57 -8.99
N ALA A 111 -28.46 -4.93 -9.49
CA ALA A 111 -29.72 -4.64 -8.85
C ALA A 111 -30.55 -5.91 -8.54
N TRP A 112 -30.10 -6.74 -7.61
CA TRP A 112 -30.87 -7.88 -7.09
C TRP A 112 -31.90 -7.46 -6.00
N HIS A 113 -32.39 -6.22 -6.06
CA HIS A 113 -33.47 -5.71 -5.22
C HIS A 113 -34.64 -5.22 -6.06
N THR A 114 -35.23 -6.12 -6.84
CA THR A 114 -36.63 -6.02 -7.24
C THR A 114 -37.08 -7.42 -7.62
N GLU A 115 -37.57 -8.17 -6.62
CA GLU A 115 -38.91 -8.79 -6.61
C GLU A 115 -39.38 -8.88 -5.15
#